data_AF-A0A0Q6W041-F1
#
_entry.id   AF-A0A0Q6W041-F1
#
_cell.length_a   1.000
_cell.length_b   1.000
_cell.length_c   1.000
_cell.angle_alpha   90.00
_cell.angle_beta   90.00
_cell.angle_gamma   90.00
#
_symmetry.space_group_name_H-M   'P 1'
#
loop_
_entity.id
_entity.type
_entity.pdbx_description
1 polymer ?
#
loop_
_entity_poly.entity_id
_entity_poly.type
_entity_poly.pdbx_seq_one_letter_code
_entity_poly.pdbx_strand_id
1 'polypeptide(L)'
;MTELHASLKCAHKFSLNWGYLNAIASGVSAIDLGALALRNLHDARQFVLEYGFDLAQPAAPAIIARAHREAVGFIASTFLEPGQAALIPPEVRTPDDPLQLLVYASRRGLQADALRMWSCAVLKVMHGIFYIDNNLKLRHFNTIREQVFASLDEVIRSDGGQYYLTHGDTCLPLLHFDRKNNKGRNSILLKLLQKAAYLAADVYDHLGVRMIFNTRFECLLALQTLQRAHLLSVTNVDSQRTRNTLLDMEAAKEVFCKYRPMLERSEAYPAELLQRMDQELLAHSEQQTRSDNPHSGEGFSSIQVTVRKMIHLHASDAGGSSLPIFAAQDAAAQESAEPDYDVGFFFEYEIQLMDKASHDLSLSGPASHEAYKRRQVETARLRVLGRELLRWMDEHSAAAVA
;
A
#
# COMPACT_ATOMS: atom_id res chain seq x y z
N MET A 1 -19.67 48.61 -4.92
CA MET A 1 -19.67 47.14 -5.08
C MET A 1 -20.30 46.83 -6.41
N THR A 2 -19.59 46.17 -7.31
CA THR A 2 -20.14 45.75 -8.61
C THR A 2 -21.14 44.63 -8.36
N GLU A 3 -22.40 44.83 -8.74
CA GLU A 3 -23.42 43.77 -8.64
C GLU A 3 -23.00 42.57 -9.51
N LEU A 4 -23.03 41.38 -8.92
CA LEU A 4 -22.70 40.13 -9.62
C LEU A 4 -23.93 39.68 -10.41
N HIS A 5 -23.78 39.55 -11.73
CA HIS A 5 -24.81 38.96 -12.61
C HIS A 5 -24.37 37.59 -13.12
N ALA A 6 -25.26 36.60 -13.04
CA ALA A 6 -25.00 35.28 -13.61
C ALA A 6 -24.80 35.37 -15.14
N SER A 7 -23.76 34.73 -15.66
CA SER A 7 -23.46 34.76 -17.09
C SER A 7 -22.75 33.49 -17.56
N LEU A 8 -23.07 33.06 -18.78
CA LEU A 8 -22.33 32.04 -19.54
C LEU A 8 -21.51 32.66 -20.67
N LYS A 9 -21.36 34.00 -20.69
CA LYS A 9 -20.55 34.70 -21.71
C LYS A 9 -19.09 34.28 -21.56
N CYS A 10 -18.59 33.59 -22.58
CA CYS A 10 -17.22 33.13 -22.68
C CYS A 10 -16.57 33.78 -23.92
N ALA A 11 -15.34 34.28 -23.78
CA ALA A 11 -14.57 34.83 -24.91
C ALA A 11 -14.11 33.73 -25.90
N HIS A 12 -14.22 32.46 -25.52
CA HIS A 12 -13.83 31.30 -26.32
C HIS A 12 -15.05 30.45 -26.69
N LYS A 13 -14.90 29.56 -27.68
CA LYS A 13 -15.94 28.59 -28.03
C LYS A 13 -16.33 27.78 -26.79
N PHE A 14 -17.62 27.69 -26.53
CA PHE A 14 -18.17 26.89 -25.45
C PHE A 14 -18.02 25.40 -25.78
N SER A 15 -16.91 24.81 -25.37
CA SER A 15 -16.60 23.40 -25.57
C SER A 15 -16.20 22.74 -24.26
N LEU A 16 -16.80 21.59 -23.97
CA LEU A 16 -16.52 20.81 -22.77
C LEU A 16 -15.56 19.67 -23.10
N ASN A 17 -14.57 19.44 -22.23
CA ASN A 17 -13.72 18.25 -22.31
C ASN A 17 -14.44 17.08 -21.61
N TRP A 18 -15.34 16.42 -22.35
CA TRP A 18 -16.17 15.33 -21.82
C TRP A 18 -15.36 14.20 -21.17
N GLY A 19 -14.19 13.86 -21.71
CA GLY A 19 -13.33 12.82 -21.12
C GLY A 19 -12.82 13.22 -19.74
N TYR A 20 -12.35 14.46 -19.59
CA TYR A 20 -11.86 14.97 -18.31
C TYR A 20 -13.00 15.19 -17.31
N LEU A 21 -14.16 15.70 -17.76
CA LEU A 21 -15.34 15.86 -16.91
C LEU A 21 -15.92 14.52 -16.48
N ASN A 22 -15.96 13.51 -17.36
CA ASN A 22 -16.38 12.16 -16.99
C ASN A 22 -15.42 11.56 -15.96
N ALA A 23 -14.11 11.78 -16.09
CA ALA A 23 -13.16 11.32 -15.09
C ALA A 23 -13.44 11.91 -13.70
N ILE A 24 -13.78 13.21 -13.63
CA ILE A 24 -14.19 13.86 -12.39
C ILE A 24 -15.52 13.28 -11.88
N ALA A 25 -16.55 13.22 -12.73
CA ALA A 25 -17.90 12.83 -12.34
C ALA A 25 -18.05 11.33 -12.02
N SER A 26 -17.19 10.48 -12.57
CA SER A 26 -17.22 9.03 -12.38
C SER A 26 -16.11 8.51 -11.47
N GLY A 27 -15.27 9.37 -10.90
CA GLY A 27 -14.19 8.97 -9.99
C GLY A 27 -13.09 8.13 -10.65
N VAL A 28 -12.74 8.43 -11.90
CA VAL A 28 -11.64 7.73 -12.60
C VAL A 28 -10.32 8.11 -11.96
N SER A 29 -9.45 7.11 -11.74
CA SER A 29 -8.11 7.34 -11.18
C SER A 29 -7.29 8.28 -12.07
N ALA A 30 -6.53 9.18 -11.45
CA ALA A 30 -5.60 10.06 -12.15
C ALA A 30 -4.54 9.29 -12.95
N ILE A 31 -4.20 8.05 -12.54
CA ILE A 31 -3.25 7.18 -13.24
C ILE A 31 -3.82 6.65 -14.55
N ASP A 32 -5.14 6.54 -14.67
CA ASP A 32 -5.80 6.01 -15.87
C ASP A 32 -6.15 7.12 -16.89
N LEU A 33 -5.85 8.38 -16.58
CA LEU A 33 -6.01 9.50 -17.50
C LEU A 33 -4.99 9.44 -18.66
N GLY A 34 -5.48 9.59 -19.89
CA GLY A 34 -4.64 9.62 -21.10
C GLY A 34 -4.11 11.02 -21.48
N ALA A 35 -4.70 12.09 -20.93
CA ALA A 35 -4.30 13.47 -21.18
C ALA A 35 -4.84 14.40 -20.09
N LEU A 36 -4.18 15.53 -19.90
CA LEU A 36 -4.68 16.65 -19.10
C LEU A 36 -5.50 17.62 -19.97
N ALA A 37 -6.07 18.65 -19.32
CA ALA A 37 -6.94 19.63 -19.95
C ALA A 37 -6.50 21.08 -19.68
N LEU A 38 -5.18 21.32 -19.57
CA LEU A 38 -4.61 22.64 -19.29
C LEU A 38 -4.29 23.37 -20.59
N ARG A 39 -4.67 24.64 -20.72
CA ARG A 39 -4.56 25.36 -21.99
C ARG A 39 -3.18 25.95 -22.21
N ASN A 40 -2.52 26.35 -21.13
CA ASN A 40 -1.26 27.09 -21.19
C ASN A 40 -0.51 27.00 -19.85
N LEU A 41 0.66 27.65 -19.78
CA LEU A 41 1.49 27.66 -18.58
C LEU A 41 0.84 28.40 -17.40
N HIS A 42 -0.04 29.37 -17.66
CA HIS A 42 -0.77 30.04 -16.58
C HIS A 42 -1.73 29.06 -15.89
N ASP A 43 -2.51 28.30 -16.66
CA ASP A 43 -3.35 27.22 -16.11
C ASP A 43 -2.52 26.18 -15.36
N ALA A 44 -1.33 25.82 -15.88
CA ALA A 44 -0.43 24.89 -15.21
C ALA A 44 0.06 25.41 -13.86
N ARG A 45 0.38 26.71 -13.74
CA ARG A 45 0.77 27.33 -12.47
C ARG A 45 -0.38 27.34 -11.46
N GLN A 46 -1.60 27.66 -11.90
CA GLN A 46 -2.79 27.59 -11.05
C GLN A 46 -3.06 26.16 -10.60
N PHE A 47 -2.94 25.19 -11.50
CA PHE A 47 -3.05 23.77 -11.15
C PHE A 47 -2.04 23.37 -10.07
N VAL A 48 -0.78 23.77 -10.21
CA VAL A 48 0.29 23.45 -9.24
C VAL A 48 0.03 24.09 -7.87
N LEU A 49 -0.48 25.32 -7.84
CA LEU A 49 -0.86 26.00 -6.60
C LEU A 49 -1.98 25.24 -5.88
N GLU A 50 -3.08 24.92 -6.57
CA GLU A 50 -4.22 24.18 -6.01
C GLU A 50 -3.86 22.72 -5.66
N TYR A 51 -2.87 22.16 -6.34
CA TYR A 51 -2.31 20.85 -6.00
C TYR A 51 -1.52 20.88 -4.68
N GLY A 52 -1.14 22.07 -4.18
CA GLY A 52 -0.50 22.27 -2.89
C GLY A 52 0.94 22.78 -2.96
N PHE A 53 1.42 23.22 -4.13
CA PHE A 53 2.77 23.78 -4.29
C PHE A 53 2.71 25.25 -4.71
N ASP A 54 2.95 26.14 -3.76
CA ASP A 54 3.09 27.56 -4.04
C ASP A 54 4.49 27.86 -4.61
N LEU A 55 4.53 28.20 -5.90
CA LEU A 55 5.76 28.53 -6.63
C LEU A 55 6.42 29.83 -6.15
N ALA A 56 5.71 30.67 -5.39
CA ALA A 56 6.32 31.82 -4.72
C ALA A 56 7.24 31.37 -3.56
N GLN A 57 7.07 30.16 -3.04
CA GLN A 57 7.94 29.61 -2.00
C GLN A 57 9.23 29.07 -2.63
N PRO A 58 10.42 29.49 -2.14
CA PRO A 58 11.70 29.10 -2.73
C PRO A 58 11.96 27.59 -2.80
N ALA A 59 11.38 26.82 -1.87
CA ALA A 59 11.57 25.36 -1.82
C ALA A 59 10.74 24.60 -2.86
N ALA A 60 9.59 25.13 -3.29
CA ALA A 60 8.64 24.38 -4.13
C ALA A 60 9.24 23.94 -5.48
N PRO A 61 9.95 24.79 -6.25
CA PRO A 61 10.58 24.38 -7.50
C PRO A 61 11.57 23.22 -7.32
N ALA A 62 12.36 23.25 -6.24
CA ALA A 62 13.35 22.21 -5.95
C ALA A 62 12.69 20.86 -5.62
N ILE A 63 11.57 20.88 -4.87
CA ILE A 63 10.77 19.69 -4.56
C ILE A 63 10.19 19.08 -5.84
N ILE A 64 9.60 19.91 -6.71
CA ILE A 64 9.01 19.46 -7.97
C ILE A 64 10.08 18.85 -8.89
N ALA A 65 11.24 19.52 -9.03
CA ALA A 65 12.35 19.02 -9.84
C ALA A 65 12.93 17.71 -9.29
N ARG A 66 12.98 17.54 -7.95
CA ARG A 66 13.41 16.28 -7.33
C ARG A 66 12.43 15.15 -7.65
N ALA A 67 11.14 15.39 -7.48
CA ALA A 67 10.09 14.40 -7.79
C ALA A 67 10.08 14.01 -9.28
N HIS A 68 10.33 14.97 -10.17
CA HIS A 68 10.49 14.71 -11.61
C HIS A 68 11.67 13.77 -11.90
N ARG A 69 12.87 14.07 -11.38
CA ARG A 69 14.05 13.21 -11.59
C ARG A 69 13.83 11.80 -11.03
N GLU A 70 13.22 11.71 -9.87
CA GLU A 70 12.86 10.43 -9.25
C GLU A 70 11.85 9.65 -10.11
N ALA A 71 10.83 10.32 -10.65
CA ALA A 71 9.85 9.71 -11.53
C ALA A 71 10.47 9.15 -12.83
N VAL A 72 11.32 9.93 -13.49
CA VAL A 72 12.05 9.50 -14.69
C VAL A 72 12.96 8.30 -14.37
N GLY A 73 13.70 8.35 -13.26
CA GLY A 73 14.54 7.25 -12.80
C GLY A 73 13.75 5.98 -12.52
N PHE A 74 12.61 6.10 -11.83
CA PHE A 74 11.73 4.98 -11.53
C PHE A 74 11.16 4.32 -12.80
N ILE A 75 10.69 5.13 -13.76
CA ILE A 75 10.20 4.61 -15.05
C ILE A 75 11.32 3.85 -15.77
N ALA A 76 12.50 4.47 -15.88
CA ALA A 76 13.63 3.87 -16.57
C ALA A 76 14.11 2.56 -15.94
N SER A 77 14.13 2.46 -14.61
CA SER A 77 14.61 1.26 -13.91
C SER A 77 13.56 0.15 -13.78
N THR A 78 12.27 0.49 -13.86
CA THR A 78 11.18 -0.42 -13.47
C THR A 78 10.31 -0.85 -14.66
N PHE A 79 10.11 0.03 -15.64
CA PHE A 79 9.17 -0.20 -16.74
C PHE A 79 9.84 -0.34 -18.11
N LEU A 80 11.11 0.03 -18.24
CA LEU A 80 11.84 0.06 -19.50
C LEU A 80 12.93 -1.02 -19.52
N GLU A 81 13.12 -1.61 -20.69
CA GLU A 81 14.24 -2.50 -20.98
C GLU A 81 15.54 -1.69 -21.22
N PRO A 82 16.73 -2.31 -21.10
CA PRO A 82 17.98 -1.65 -21.44
C PRO A 82 17.94 -1.02 -22.84
N GLY A 83 18.26 0.27 -22.94
CA GLY A 83 18.21 1.04 -24.20
C GLY A 83 16.91 1.80 -24.45
N GLN A 84 15.77 1.36 -23.90
CA GLN A 84 14.48 2.05 -24.08
C GLN A 84 14.41 3.40 -23.37
N ALA A 85 15.29 3.67 -22.40
CA ALA A 85 15.37 4.98 -21.75
C ALA A 85 15.71 6.13 -22.73
N ALA A 86 16.31 5.83 -23.89
CA ALA A 86 16.56 6.81 -24.95
C ALA A 86 15.29 7.24 -25.69
N LEU A 87 14.19 6.47 -25.57
CA LEU A 87 12.90 6.80 -26.17
C LEU A 87 12.16 7.92 -25.45
N ILE A 88 12.58 8.27 -24.22
CA ILE A 88 12.02 9.41 -23.47
C ILE A 88 12.58 10.70 -24.11
N PRO A 89 11.72 11.59 -24.67
CA PRO A 89 12.17 12.83 -25.29
C PRO A 89 13.00 13.69 -24.33
N PRO A 90 14.07 14.38 -24.78
CA PRO A 90 14.87 15.26 -23.93
C PRO A 90 14.04 16.30 -23.16
N GLU A 91 12.99 16.83 -23.80
CA GLU A 91 12.06 17.80 -23.23
C GLU A 91 11.23 17.23 -22.07
N VAL A 92 11.14 15.90 -21.94
CA VAL A 92 10.48 15.22 -20.81
C VAL A 92 11.51 14.67 -19.83
N ARG A 93 12.64 14.17 -20.33
CA ARG A 93 13.68 13.53 -19.53
C ARG A 93 14.45 14.54 -18.67
N THR A 94 14.77 15.70 -19.22
CA THR A 94 15.53 16.77 -18.55
C THR A 94 14.98 18.15 -18.98
N PRO A 95 13.74 18.48 -18.60
CA PRO A 95 13.16 19.79 -18.88
C PRO A 95 13.86 20.88 -18.07
N ASP A 96 13.99 22.08 -18.65
CA ASP A 96 14.40 23.27 -17.90
C ASP A 96 13.39 23.62 -16.80
N ASP A 97 12.10 23.45 -17.10
CA ASP A 97 10.98 23.65 -16.17
C ASP A 97 10.03 22.43 -16.22
N PRO A 98 9.96 21.62 -15.15
CA PRO A 98 9.05 20.47 -15.07
C PRO A 98 7.57 20.82 -15.28
N LEU A 99 7.15 22.08 -15.07
CA LEU A 99 5.76 22.50 -15.31
C LEU A 99 5.37 22.41 -16.79
N GLN A 100 6.35 22.42 -17.71
CA GLN A 100 6.07 22.24 -19.14
C GLN A 100 5.43 20.89 -19.44
N LEU A 101 5.70 19.86 -18.63
CA LEU A 101 5.07 18.54 -18.79
C LEU A 101 3.55 18.63 -18.65
N LEU A 102 3.02 19.50 -17.78
CA LEU A 102 1.57 19.71 -17.61
C LEU A 102 0.93 20.26 -18.90
N VAL A 103 1.65 21.13 -19.59
CA VAL A 103 1.22 21.69 -20.89
C VAL A 103 1.34 20.63 -21.97
N TYR A 104 2.46 19.90 -22.05
CA TYR A 104 2.68 18.84 -23.03
C TYR A 104 1.66 17.70 -22.90
N ALA A 105 1.34 17.29 -21.67
CA ALA A 105 0.30 16.31 -21.36
C ALA A 105 -1.12 16.76 -21.77
N SER A 106 -1.32 18.05 -22.05
CA SER A 106 -2.61 18.62 -22.46
C SER A 106 -2.73 18.87 -23.97
N ARG A 107 -1.63 18.74 -24.73
CA ARG A 107 -1.63 18.92 -26.19
C ARG A 107 -2.42 17.81 -26.88
N ARG A 108 -2.95 18.08 -28.08
CA ARG A 108 -3.62 17.08 -28.94
C ARG A 108 -3.12 17.22 -30.38
N GLY A 109 -2.89 16.10 -31.08
CA GLY A 109 -2.54 16.08 -32.50
C GLY A 109 -1.43 15.07 -32.85
N LEU A 110 -1.42 14.60 -34.11
CA LEU A 110 -0.59 13.49 -34.63
C LEU A 110 0.93 13.65 -34.41
N GLN A 111 1.46 14.87 -34.42
CA GLN A 111 2.91 15.14 -34.22
C GLN A 111 3.29 15.34 -32.74
N ALA A 112 2.32 15.45 -31.83
CA ALA A 112 2.55 15.76 -30.41
C ALA A 112 2.37 14.54 -29.49
N ASP A 113 2.11 13.36 -30.05
CA ASP A 113 1.65 12.21 -29.27
C ASP A 113 2.75 11.60 -28.39
N ALA A 114 3.99 11.47 -28.88
CA ALA A 114 5.09 10.95 -28.05
C ALA A 114 5.39 11.85 -26.85
N LEU A 115 5.50 13.17 -27.08
CA LEU A 115 5.77 14.16 -26.02
C LEU A 115 4.65 14.17 -24.98
N ARG A 116 3.38 14.11 -25.43
CA ARG A 116 2.20 14.02 -24.57
C ARG A 116 2.22 12.74 -23.74
N MET A 117 2.37 11.57 -24.37
CA MET A 117 2.32 10.26 -23.72
C MET A 117 3.40 10.13 -22.64
N TRP A 118 4.64 10.51 -22.94
CA TRP A 118 5.73 10.48 -21.96
C TRP A 118 5.53 11.48 -20.83
N SER A 119 5.05 12.70 -21.13
CA SER A 119 4.72 13.69 -20.10
C SER A 119 3.64 13.17 -19.15
N CYS A 120 2.58 12.54 -19.69
CA CYS A 120 1.55 11.88 -18.89
C CYS A 120 2.14 10.78 -18.01
N ALA A 121 2.97 9.89 -18.57
CA ALA A 121 3.61 8.81 -17.80
C ALA A 121 4.44 9.35 -16.62
N VAL A 122 5.27 10.37 -16.86
CA VAL A 122 6.09 10.99 -15.80
C VAL A 122 5.20 11.66 -14.74
N LEU A 123 4.19 12.43 -15.14
CA LEU A 123 3.28 13.10 -14.21
C LEU A 123 2.50 12.11 -13.32
N LYS A 124 2.09 10.96 -13.86
CA LYS A 124 1.44 9.89 -13.08
C LYS A 124 2.34 9.35 -11.98
N VAL A 125 3.63 9.16 -12.28
CA VAL A 125 4.61 8.71 -11.28
C VAL A 125 4.95 9.82 -10.29
N MET A 126 5.03 11.08 -10.73
CA MET A 126 5.18 12.24 -9.84
C MET A 126 3.99 12.36 -8.86
N HIS A 127 2.76 12.13 -9.31
CA HIS A 127 1.59 12.07 -8.44
C HIS A 127 1.75 11.00 -7.33
N GLY A 128 2.25 9.83 -7.71
CA GLY A 128 2.78 8.77 -6.83
C GLY A 128 3.71 9.26 -5.73
N ILE A 129 4.77 9.95 -6.16
CA ILE A 129 5.85 10.45 -5.31
C ILE A 129 5.34 11.54 -4.35
N PHE A 130 4.57 12.51 -4.85
CA PHE A 130 4.03 13.58 -4.01
C PHE A 130 3.08 13.03 -2.95
N TYR A 131 2.31 12.00 -3.28
CA TYR A 131 1.47 11.33 -2.30
C TYR A 131 2.29 10.71 -1.17
N ILE A 132 3.37 9.98 -1.49
CA ILE A 132 4.27 9.36 -0.50
C ILE A 132 4.91 10.44 0.39
N ASP A 133 5.44 11.51 -0.21
CA ASP A 133 6.13 12.59 0.52
C ASP A 133 5.23 13.36 1.49
N ASN A 134 3.94 13.45 1.17
CA ASN A 134 2.96 14.19 1.95
C ASN A 134 2.07 13.31 2.83
N ASN A 135 2.31 11.99 2.86
CA ASN A 135 1.59 11.10 3.76
C ASN A 135 2.17 11.19 5.18
N LEU A 136 1.41 11.78 6.11
CA LEU A 136 1.82 11.98 7.51
C LEU A 136 2.22 10.67 8.21
N LYS A 137 1.51 9.58 7.95
CA LYS A 137 1.80 8.29 8.59
C LYS A 137 3.11 7.69 8.10
N LEU A 138 3.48 7.91 6.83
CA LEU A 138 4.80 7.51 6.32
C LEU A 138 5.94 8.33 6.94
N ARG A 139 5.70 9.60 7.28
CA ARG A 139 6.72 10.45 7.94
C ARG A 139 7.07 9.94 9.34
N HIS A 140 6.08 9.46 10.08
CA HIS A 140 6.25 8.91 11.44
C HIS A 140 6.33 7.37 11.46
N PHE A 141 6.67 6.73 10.33
CA PHE A 141 6.63 5.28 10.19
C PHE A 141 7.52 4.54 11.21
N ASN A 142 8.68 5.11 11.58
CA ASN A 142 9.57 4.49 12.56
C ASN A 142 8.92 4.43 13.95
N THR A 143 8.38 5.54 14.43
CA THR A 143 7.63 5.62 15.69
C THR A 143 6.42 4.68 15.70
N ILE A 144 5.64 4.67 14.62
CA ILE A 144 4.50 3.74 14.44
C ILE A 144 4.97 2.29 14.55
N ARG A 145 6.05 1.94 13.85
CA ARG A 145 6.61 0.59 13.79
C ARG A 145 7.07 0.12 15.17
N GLU A 146 7.74 0.98 15.92
CA GLU A 146 8.21 0.69 17.28
C GLU A 146 7.03 0.39 18.21
N GLN A 147 6.00 1.23 18.21
CA GLN A 147 4.82 1.01 19.05
C GLN A 147 4.06 -0.27 18.68
N VAL A 148 3.92 -0.59 17.38
CA VAL A 148 3.26 -1.83 16.95
C VAL A 148 4.06 -3.06 17.39
N PHE A 149 5.38 -3.08 17.14
CA PHE A 149 6.20 -4.24 17.47
C PHE A 149 6.46 -4.40 18.96
N ALA A 150 6.46 -3.34 19.77
CA ALA A 150 6.63 -3.45 21.21
C ALA A 150 5.64 -4.44 21.85
N SER A 151 4.35 -4.36 21.50
CA SER A 151 3.34 -5.29 22.05
C SER A 151 3.42 -6.70 21.45
N LEU A 152 3.95 -6.85 20.24
CA LEU A 152 4.19 -8.16 19.63
C LEU A 152 5.41 -8.84 20.29
N ASP A 153 6.41 -8.08 20.70
CA ASP A 153 7.63 -8.58 21.33
C ASP A 153 7.39 -9.09 22.76
N GLU A 154 6.31 -8.63 23.41
CA GLU A 154 5.87 -9.19 24.71
C GLU A 154 5.38 -10.65 24.59
N VAL A 155 4.79 -11.00 23.43
CA VAL A 155 4.23 -12.33 23.18
C VAL A 155 5.13 -13.20 22.30
N ILE A 156 6.03 -12.62 21.50
CA ILE A 156 6.96 -13.39 20.66
C ILE A 156 8.34 -13.39 21.32
N ARG A 157 8.71 -14.54 21.88
CA ARG A 157 9.99 -14.74 22.58
C ARG A 157 10.94 -15.56 21.71
N SER A 158 12.24 -15.30 21.89
CA SER A 158 13.31 -16.08 21.26
C SER A 158 14.10 -16.79 22.34
N ASP A 159 14.30 -18.10 22.20
CA ASP A 159 15.20 -18.91 23.03
C ASP A 159 16.05 -19.81 22.14
N GLY A 160 17.37 -19.81 22.33
CA GLY A 160 18.30 -20.61 21.52
C GLY A 160 18.25 -20.36 20.00
N GLY A 161 17.70 -19.23 19.53
CA GLY A 161 17.48 -18.92 18.12
C GLY A 161 16.15 -19.45 17.55
N GLN A 162 15.33 -20.11 18.36
CA GLN A 162 13.97 -20.53 18.03
C GLN A 162 12.97 -19.49 18.54
N TYR A 163 11.95 -19.18 17.74
CA TYR A 163 10.87 -18.28 18.14
C TYR A 163 9.68 -19.04 18.72
N TYR A 164 9.00 -18.41 19.68
CA TYR A 164 7.80 -18.93 20.34
C TYR A 164 6.75 -17.84 20.49
N LEU A 165 5.49 -18.17 20.26
CA LEU A 165 4.35 -17.34 20.64
C LEU A 165 3.88 -17.76 22.04
N THR A 166 3.99 -16.86 23.01
CA THR A 166 3.75 -17.12 24.43
C THR A 166 2.71 -16.16 25.01
N HIS A 167 1.73 -16.70 25.72
CA HIS A 167 0.83 -15.92 26.55
C HIS A 167 0.20 -16.80 27.64
N GLY A 168 0.31 -16.40 28.90
CA GLY A 168 -0.05 -17.25 30.05
C GLY A 168 0.70 -18.59 30.01
N ASP A 169 -0.02 -19.69 30.18
CA ASP A 169 0.54 -21.04 30.12
C ASP A 169 0.72 -21.59 28.70
N THR A 170 0.28 -20.84 27.67
CA THR A 170 0.38 -21.27 26.27
C THR A 170 1.72 -20.84 25.69
N CYS A 171 2.45 -21.79 25.10
CA CYS A 171 3.69 -21.58 24.36
C CYS A 171 3.66 -22.40 23.06
N LEU A 172 3.59 -21.71 21.92
CA LEU A 172 3.54 -22.32 20.60
C LEU A 172 4.87 -22.10 19.86
N PRO A 173 5.58 -23.16 19.41
CA PRO A 173 6.79 -23.01 18.63
C PRO A 173 6.47 -22.44 17.24
N LEU A 174 7.25 -21.43 16.83
CA LEU A 174 7.20 -20.86 15.50
C LEU A 174 8.29 -21.50 14.65
N LEU A 175 7.93 -22.10 13.52
CA LEU A 175 8.93 -22.57 12.54
C LEU A 175 9.68 -21.41 11.92
N HIS A 176 8.99 -20.30 11.69
CA HIS A 176 9.56 -19.09 11.16
C HIS A 176 8.77 -17.87 11.63
N PHE A 177 9.47 -16.78 11.86
CA PHE A 177 8.90 -15.50 12.24
C PHE A 177 9.56 -14.39 11.44
N ASP A 178 8.74 -13.69 10.66
CA ASP A 178 9.18 -12.53 9.89
C ASP A 178 8.43 -11.30 10.37
N ARG A 179 9.20 -10.25 10.69
CA ARG A 179 8.65 -8.89 10.64
C ARG A 179 8.63 -8.48 9.18
N LYS A 180 7.47 -8.09 8.65
CA LYS A 180 7.41 -7.56 7.28
C LYS A 180 8.34 -6.34 7.22
N ASN A 181 9.45 -6.50 6.49
CA ASN A 181 10.44 -5.45 6.35
C ASN A 181 9.80 -4.21 5.72
N ASN A 182 10.33 -3.04 6.09
CA ASN A 182 9.92 -1.79 5.49
C ASN A 182 10.10 -1.89 3.98
N LYS A 183 9.00 -1.83 3.24
CA LYS A 183 9.09 -1.87 1.78
C LYS A 183 9.78 -0.58 1.36
N GLY A 184 10.91 -0.71 0.65
CA GLY A 184 11.60 0.44 0.10
C GLY A 184 10.64 1.31 -0.70
N ARG A 185 10.88 2.62 -0.69
CA ARG A 185 10.02 3.65 -1.32
C ARG A 185 9.50 3.26 -2.71
N ASN A 186 10.35 2.66 -3.55
CA ASN A 186 9.97 2.19 -4.90
C ASN A 186 8.88 1.10 -4.88
N SER A 187 8.87 0.22 -3.89
CA SER A 187 7.84 -0.82 -3.75
C SER A 187 6.49 -0.22 -3.32
N ILE A 188 6.51 0.83 -2.49
CA ILE A 188 5.30 1.59 -2.11
C ILE A 188 4.73 2.26 -3.36
N LEU A 189 5.60 2.98 -4.10
CA LEU A 189 5.25 3.65 -5.34
C LEU A 189 4.67 2.67 -6.36
N LEU A 190 5.33 1.54 -6.60
CA LEU A 190 4.86 0.50 -7.51
C LEU A 190 3.46 -0.01 -7.12
N LYS A 191 3.23 -0.23 -5.83
CA LYS A 191 1.95 -0.71 -5.31
C LYS A 191 0.83 0.32 -5.50
N LEU A 192 1.11 1.60 -5.28
CA LEU A 192 0.16 2.68 -5.54
C LEU A 192 -0.21 2.78 -7.03
N LEU A 193 0.78 2.62 -7.92
CA LEU A 193 0.57 2.67 -9.37
C LEU A 193 -0.21 1.44 -9.89
N GLN A 194 -0.20 0.32 -9.18
CA GLN A 194 -0.95 -0.89 -9.54
C GLN A 194 -2.44 -0.80 -9.19
N LYS A 195 -2.83 -0.23 -8.04
CA LYS A 195 -4.20 -0.34 -7.51
C LYS A 195 -5.21 0.57 -8.21
N ALA A 196 -6.37 0.02 -8.57
CA ALA A 196 -7.42 0.70 -9.33
C ALA A 196 -7.91 1.98 -8.64
N ALA A 197 -8.29 1.89 -7.36
CA ALA A 197 -8.49 3.05 -6.52
C ALA A 197 -7.14 3.50 -5.95
N TYR A 198 -6.73 4.73 -6.25
CA TYR A 198 -5.55 5.34 -5.65
C TYR A 198 -5.88 5.77 -4.21
N LEU A 199 -6.13 4.78 -3.33
CA LEU A 199 -6.66 5.01 -1.99
C LEU A 199 -5.52 5.07 -0.96
N ALA A 200 -5.61 6.07 -0.09
CA ALA A 200 -4.66 6.32 0.99
C ALA A 200 -4.52 5.18 2.01
N ALA A 201 -5.53 4.31 2.10
CA ALA A 201 -5.58 3.22 3.05
C ALA A 201 -4.57 2.08 2.75
N ASP A 202 -4.00 2.06 1.56
CA ASP A 202 -3.30 0.87 1.05
C ASP A 202 -1.79 0.82 1.32
N VAL A 203 -1.23 1.91 1.85
CA VAL A 203 0.17 1.99 2.28
C VAL A 203 0.37 1.24 3.61
N TYR A 204 -0.69 0.90 4.34
CA TYR A 204 -0.56 0.18 5.62
C TYR A 204 -0.21 -1.30 5.47
N ASP A 205 -0.23 -1.85 4.26
CA ASP A 205 0.31 -3.20 3.94
C ASP A 205 1.86 -3.31 4.09
N HIS A 206 2.49 -2.35 4.77
CA HIS A 206 3.93 -2.26 4.99
C HIS A 206 4.35 -2.58 6.42
N LEU A 207 3.40 -2.67 7.35
CA LEU A 207 3.68 -3.00 8.74
C LEU A 207 2.88 -4.23 9.15
N GLY A 208 3.58 -5.23 9.65
CA GLY A 208 2.96 -6.47 10.06
C GLY A 208 3.97 -7.56 10.37
N VAL A 209 3.46 -8.71 10.79
CA VAL A 209 4.23 -9.91 11.08
C VAL A 209 3.67 -11.10 10.34
N ARG A 210 4.56 -12.04 10.03
CA ARG A 210 4.21 -13.36 9.53
C ARG A 210 4.74 -14.39 10.50
N MET A 211 3.86 -15.28 10.92
CA MET A 211 4.14 -16.38 11.83
C MET A 211 3.84 -17.69 11.12
N ILE A 212 4.83 -18.57 11.06
CA ILE A 212 4.72 -19.88 10.44
C ILE A 212 4.71 -20.96 11.52
N PHE A 213 3.67 -21.79 11.50
CA PHE A 213 3.51 -22.93 12.39
C PHE A 213 3.62 -24.23 11.60
N ASN A 214 3.73 -25.37 12.30
CA ASN A 214 3.85 -26.65 11.64
C ASN A 214 2.51 -27.12 11.03
N THR A 215 1.40 -26.78 11.67
CA THR A 215 0.03 -27.25 11.35
C THR A 215 -0.98 -26.10 11.34
N ARG A 216 -2.14 -26.32 10.70
CA ARG A 216 -3.26 -25.37 10.71
C ARG A 216 -3.90 -25.26 12.09
N PHE A 217 -3.86 -26.32 12.90
CA PHE A 217 -4.34 -26.28 14.28
C PHE A 217 -3.51 -25.37 15.17
N GLU A 218 -2.19 -25.35 14.99
CA GLU A 218 -1.35 -24.38 15.70
C GLU A 218 -1.67 -22.94 15.28
N CYS A 219 -2.02 -22.68 14.01
CA CYS A 219 -2.54 -21.38 13.58
C CYS A 219 -3.86 -21.01 14.29
N LEU A 220 -4.76 -21.97 14.51
CA LEU A 220 -5.99 -21.75 15.28
C LEU A 220 -5.68 -21.40 16.75
N LEU A 221 -4.77 -22.15 17.38
CA LEU A 221 -4.32 -21.88 18.75
C LEU A 221 -3.60 -20.53 18.84
N ALA A 222 -2.84 -20.14 17.81
CA ALA A 222 -2.19 -18.84 17.73
C ALA A 222 -3.21 -17.69 17.66
N LEU A 223 -4.29 -17.83 16.89
CA LEU A 223 -5.39 -16.86 16.89
C LEU A 223 -5.98 -16.67 18.29
N GLN A 224 -6.27 -17.77 19.00
CA GLN A 224 -6.78 -17.70 20.37
C GLN A 224 -5.76 -17.04 21.31
N THR A 225 -4.48 -17.37 21.16
CA THR A 225 -3.39 -16.83 21.99
C THR A 225 -3.26 -15.31 21.81
N LEU A 226 -3.26 -14.83 20.56
CA LEU A 226 -3.21 -13.40 20.23
C LEU A 226 -4.48 -12.65 20.66
N GLN A 227 -5.64 -13.31 20.63
CA GLN A 227 -6.90 -12.76 21.13
C GLN A 227 -6.89 -12.60 22.66
N ARG A 228 -6.38 -13.61 23.39
CA ARG A 228 -6.20 -13.55 24.85
C ARG A 228 -5.17 -12.50 25.27
N ALA A 229 -4.12 -12.32 24.46
CA ALA A 229 -3.15 -11.25 24.64
C ALA A 229 -3.68 -9.85 24.25
N HIS A 230 -4.94 -9.73 23.83
CA HIS A 230 -5.58 -8.48 23.39
C HIS A 230 -4.92 -7.80 22.18
N LEU A 231 -4.04 -8.50 21.47
CA LEU A 231 -3.46 -8.04 20.20
C LEU A 231 -4.47 -8.16 19.05
N LEU A 232 -5.37 -9.14 19.14
CA LEU A 232 -6.52 -9.30 18.26
C LEU A 232 -7.81 -9.01 19.04
N SER A 233 -8.32 -7.79 18.92
CA SER A 233 -9.67 -7.44 19.40
C SER A 233 -10.62 -7.30 18.21
N VAL A 234 -11.78 -7.95 18.27
CA VAL A 234 -12.83 -7.88 17.23
C VAL A 234 -13.22 -6.42 16.93
N THR A 235 -13.20 -5.54 17.93
CA THR A 235 -13.51 -4.10 17.76
C THR A 235 -12.48 -3.35 16.91
N ASN A 236 -11.26 -3.87 16.81
CA ASN A 236 -10.15 -3.25 16.08
C ASN A 236 -9.79 -4.04 14.81
N VAL A 237 -10.44 -5.18 14.55
CA VAL A 237 -10.25 -5.94 13.31
C VAL A 237 -10.96 -5.21 12.17
N ASP A 238 -10.23 -4.99 11.07
CA ASP A 238 -10.81 -4.54 9.82
C ASP A 238 -11.42 -5.75 9.09
N SER A 239 -12.75 -5.80 9.03
CA SER A 239 -13.50 -6.91 8.42
C SER A 239 -13.39 -6.96 6.90
N GLN A 240 -13.06 -5.85 6.23
CA GLN A 240 -12.87 -5.80 4.79
C GLN A 240 -11.48 -6.28 4.37
N ARG A 241 -10.50 -6.16 5.28
CA ARG A 241 -9.10 -6.53 5.04
C ARG A 241 -8.65 -7.78 5.79
N THR A 242 -9.57 -8.48 6.44
CA THR A 242 -9.31 -9.77 7.11
C THR A 242 -9.79 -10.93 6.24
N ARG A 243 -8.91 -11.92 6.06
CA ARG A 243 -9.14 -13.07 5.16
C ARG A 243 -8.69 -14.35 5.84
N ASN A 244 -9.45 -15.41 5.61
CA ASN A 244 -9.11 -16.76 6.04
C ASN A 244 -9.27 -17.69 4.84
N THR A 245 -8.16 -18.13 4.28
CA THR A 245 -8.12 -19.16 3.22
C THR A 245 -7.42 -20.44 3.71
N LEU A 246 -7.12 -20.52 5.01
CA LEU A 246 -6.35 -21.60 5.62
C LEU A 246 -7.21 -22.57 6.45
N LEU A 247 -8.18 -22.04 7.18
CA LEU A 247 -8.98 -22.79 8.15
C LEU A 247 -10.46 -22.75 7.79
N ASP A 248 -11.04 -23.91 7.55
CA ASP A 248 -12.47 -24.10 7.69
C ASP A 248 -12.82 -24.10 9.18
N MET A 249 -13.53 -23.07 9.64
CA MET A 249 -13.79 -22.88 11.07
C MET A 249 -14.73 -23.91 11.67
N GLU A 250 -15.67 -24.45 10.89
CA GLU A 250 -16.59 -25.47 11.40
C GLU A 250 -15.93 -26.84 11.45
N ALA A 251 -15.21 -27.24 10.39
CA ALA A 251 -14.43 -28.48 10.42
C ALA A 251 -13.36 -28.44 11.53
N ALA A 252 -12.70 -27.29 11.72
CA ALA A 252 -11.72 -27.11 12.80
C ALA A 252 -12.35 -27.25 14.19
N LYS A 253 -13.56 -26.73 14.38
CA LYS A 253 -14.31 -26.86 15.64
C LYS A 253 -14.69 -28.31 15.92
N GLU A 254 -15.18 -29.06 14.93
CA GLU A 254 -15.53 -30.47 15.10
C GLU A 254 -14.33 -31.32 15.52
N VAL A 255 -13.22 -31.18 14.79
CA VAL A 255 -11.98 -31.90 15.10
C VAL A 255 -11.42 -31.43 16.46
N PHE A 256 -11.43 -30.14 16.76
CA PHE A 256 -11.00 -29.65 18.08
C PHE A 256 -11.82 -30.28 19.22
N CYS A 257 -13.15 -30.27 19.11
CA CYS A 257 -14.03 -30.84 20.14
C CYS A 257 -13.78 -32.34 20.35
N LYS A 258 -13.53 -33.10 19.28
CA LYS A 258 -13.19 -34.52 19.33
C LYS A 258 -11.89 -34.79 20.10
N TYR A 259 -10.85 -33.99 19.84
CA TYR A 259 -9.50 -34.21 20.40
C TYR A 259 -9.23 -33.43 21.70
N ARG A 260 -10.11 -32.50 22.09
CA ARG A 260 -9.97 -31.66 23.29
C ARG A 260 -9.60 -32.42 24.56
N PRO A 261 -10.26 -33.55 24.94
CA PRO A 261 -9.89 -34.27 26.16
C PRO A 261 -8.47 -34.84 26.12
N MET A 262 -7.93 -35.13 24.94
CA MET A 262 -6.55 -35.61 24.77
C MET A 262 -5.55 -34.46 24.89
N LEU A 263 -5.88 -33.28 24.36
CA LEU A 263 -5.09 -32.06 24.53
C LEU A 263 -5.00 -31.68 26.01
N GLU A 264 -6.12 -31.68 26.73
CA GLU A 264 -6.18 -31.32 28.16
C GLU A 264 -5.38 -32.27 29.07
N ARG A 265 -5.15 -33.52 28.64
CA ARG A 265 -4.35 -34.52 29.37
C ARG A 265 -2.86 -34.49 29.02
N SER A 266 -2.47 -33.70 28.02
CA SER A 266 -1.09 -33.67 27.56
C SER A 266 -0.24 -32.84 28.53
N GLU A 267 0.74 -33.47 29.17
CA GLU A 267 1.68 -32.77 30.10
C GLU A 267 2.77 -31.98 29.35
N ALA A 268 3.07 -32.40 28.13
CA ALA A 268 4.05 -31.76 27.23
C ALA A 268 3.38 -31.31 25.93
N TYR A 269 4.14 -30.58 25.11
CA TYR A 269 3.66 -30.09 23.81
C TYR A 269 3.26 -31.25 22.87
N PRO A 270 1.97 -31.40 22.51
CA PRO A 270 1.47 -32.61 21.87
C PRO A 270 1.60 -32.57 20.33
N ALA A 271 2.82 -32.43 19.83
CA ALA A 271 3.10 -32.25 18.39
C ALA A 271 2.47 -33.33 17.49
N GLU A 272 2.59 -34.61 17.86
CA GLU A 272 2.02 -35.73 17.11
C GLU A 272 0.48 -35.74 17.11
N LEU A 273 -0.14 -35.24 18.18
CA LEU A 273 -1.59 -35.10 18.24
C LEU A 273 -2.06 -33.98 17.30
N LEU A 274 -1.38 -32.84 17.32
CA LEU A 274 -1.68 -31.70 16.44
C LEU A 274 -1.52 -32.07 14.96
N GLN A 275 -0.51 -32.88 14.60
CA GLN A 275 -0.36 -33.40 13.25
C GLN A 275 -1.52 -34.32 12.83
N ARG A 276 -1.99 -35.21 13.72
CA ARG A 276 -3.15 -36.07 13.45
C ARG A 276 -4.43 -35.25 13.29
N MET A 277 -4.64 -34.27 14.16
CA MET A 277 -5.76 -33.33 14.04
C MET A 277 -5.71 -32.58 12.71
N ASP A 278 -4.53 -32.13 12.29
CA ASP A 278 -4.34 -31.44 11.01
C ASP A 278 -4.72 -32.34 9.81
N GLN A 279 -4.25 -33.59 9.78
CA GLN A 279 -4.61 -34.55 8.73
C GLN A 279 -6.12 -34.78 8.66
N GLU A 280 -6.78 -34.95 9.81
CA GLU A 280 -8.24 -35.10 9.86
C GLU A 280 -8.95 -33.83 9.36
N LEU A 281 -8.50 -32.64 9.80
CA LEU A 281 -9.03 -31.39 9.30
C LEU A 281 -8.93 -31.28 7.78
N LEU A 282 -7.81 -31.71 7.18
CA LEU A 282 -7.66 -31.67 5.71
C LEU A 282 -8.70 -32.54 5.00
N ALA A 283 -8.99 -33.72 5.57
CA ALA A 283 -9.94 -34.66 5.00
C ALA A 283 -11.40 -34.15 5.07
N HIS A 284 -11.71 -33.30 6.05
CA HIS A 284 -13.06 -32.79 6.29
C HIS A 284 -13.29 -31.33 5.85
N SER A 285 -12.23 -30.58 5.55
CA SER A 285 -12.35 -29.15 5.21
C SER A 285 -12.90 -28.95 3.79
N GLU A 286 -13.78 -27.97 3.64
CA GLU A 286 -14.12 -27.43 2.33
C GLU A 286 -13.04 -26.44 1.85
N GLN A 287 -12.84 -26.38 0.53
CA GLN A 287 -11.87 -25.46 -0.05
C GLN A 287 -12.32 -24.01 0.16
N GLN A 288 -11.49 -23.22 0.85
CA GLN A 288 -11.78 -21.82 1.13
C GLN A 288 -11.48 -20.95 -0.10
N THR A 289 -12.52 -20.39 -0.73
CA THR A 289 -12.43 -19.67 -2.02
C THR A 289 -12.40 -18.13 -1.91
N ARG A 290 -12.35 -17.56 -0.69
CA ARG A 290 -12.28 -16.09 -0.49
C ARG A 290 -10.92 -15.51 -0.87
N SER A 291 -10.62 -15.45 -2.18
CA SER A 291 -9.45 -14.77 -2.73
C SER A 291 -9.86 -13.50 -3.47
N ASP A 292 -9.96 -12.34 -2.80
CA ASP A 292 -10.26 -11.08 -3.52
C ASP A 292 -9.01 -10.45 -4.18
N ASN A 293 -7.86 -11.14 -4.18
CA ASN A 293 -6.67 -10.65 -4.89
C ASN A 293 -6.51 -11.42 -6.22
N PRO A 294 -6.74 -10.79 -7.38
CA PRO A 294 -6.65 -11.44 -8.69
C PRO A 294 -5.23 -11.88 -9.05
N HIS A 295 -4.21 -11.52 -8.26
CA HIS A 295 -2.81 -11.86 -8.49
C HIS A 295 -2.26 -12.93 -7.54
N SER A 296 -3.01 -13.38 -6.54
CA SER A 296 -2.62 -14.52 -5.70
C SER A 296 -2.63 -15.81 -6.54
N GLY A 297 -1.59 -16.65 -6.41
CA GLY A 297 -1.56 -17.92 -7.13
C GLY A 297 -2.55 -18.93 -6.57
N GLU A 298 -3.00 -19.88 -7.40
CA GLU A 298 -3.73 -21.07 -6.95
C GLU A 298 -2.87 -21.84 -5.92
N GLY A 299 -3.46 -22.19 -4.77
CA GLY A 299 -2.79 -22.94 -3.70
C GLY A 299 -2.17 -22.09 -2.57
N PHE A 300 -2.33 -20.77 -2.59
CA PHE A 300 -1.89 -19.91 -1.46
C PHE A 300 -2.96 -19.83 -0.36
N SER A 301 -2.68 -20.41 0.81
CA SER A 301 -3.57 -20.40 1.97
C SER A 301 -2.93 -19.69 3.18
N SER A 302 -3.64 -18.74 3.78
CA SER A 302 -3.20 -18.08 5.02
C SER A 302 -4.38 -17.47 5.78
N ILE A 303 -4.16 -17.16 7.05
CA ILE A 303 -5.03 -16.27 7.81
C ILE A 303 -4.35 -14.91 7.85
N GLN A 304 -5.01 -13.90 7.30
CA GLN A 304 -4.55 -12.52 7.30
C GLN A 304 -5.53 -11.70 8.10
N VAL A 305 -5.10 -11.17 9.23
CA VAL A 305 -5.93 -10.29 10.06
C VAL A 305 -5.34 -8.89 10.02
N THR A 306 -6.12 -7.93 9.55
CA THR A 306 -5.73 -6.52 9.64
C THR A 306 -6.35 -5.94 10.91
N VAL A 307 -5.51 -5.41 11.80
CA VAL A 307 -5.94 -4.83 13.08
C VAL A 307 -5.48 -3.38 13.23
N ARG A 308 -6.26 -2.61 13.98
CA ARG A 308 -5.98 -1.21 14.29
C ARG A 308 -5.34 -1.07 15.67
N LYS A 309 -4.27 -0.29 15.75
CA LYS A 309 -3.65 0.16 17.00
C LYS A 309 -3.68 1.67 17.08
N MET A 310 -3.98 2.22 18.25
CA MET A 310 -3.83 3.64 18.52
C MET A 310 -2.33 3.94 18.64
N ILE A 311 -1.85 4.85 17.80
CA ILE A 311 -0.48 5.35 17.82
C ILE A 311 -0.49 6.74 18.44
N HIS A 312 0.44 6.98 19.35
CA HIS A 312 0.65 8.27 19.98
C HIS A 312 1.91 8.92 19.37
N LEU A 313 1.78 10.13 18.84
CA LEU A 313 2.93 10.92 18.39
C LEU A 313 3.22 12.00 19.42
N HIS A 314 4.45 12.02 19.93
CA HIS A 314 4.93 13.08 20.80
C HIS A 314 5.35 14.30 19.98
N ALA A 315 5.28 15.51 20.57
CA ALA A 315 5.70 16.75 19.93
C ALA A 315 7.17 16.72 19.46
N SER A 316 8.04 15.94 20.12
CA SER A 316 9.43 15.71 19.72
C SER A 316 9.56 14.93 18.41
N ASP A 317 8.59 14.05 18.10
CA ASP A 317 8.59 13.19 16.92
C ASP A 317 8.04 13.92 15.68
N ALA A 318 7.39 15.07 15.89
CA ALA A 318 6.77 15.88 14.85
C ALA A 318 7.74 16.84 14.12
N GLY A 319 9.03 16.86 14.50
CA GLY A 319 10.05 17.67 13.80
C GLY A 319 9.75 19.16 13.77
N GLY A 320 9.03 19.70 14.76
CA GLY A 320 8.62 21.11 14.83
C GLY A 320 7.44 21.48 13.93
N SER A 321 6.84 20.54 13.19
CA SER A 321 5.57 20.78 12.51
C SER A 321 4.45 20.72 13.54
N SER A 322 3.83 21.85 13.84
CA SER A 322 2.65 21.95 14.70
C SER A 322 1.62 20.91 14.28
N LEU A 323 1.33 19.98 15.18
CA LEU A 323 0.28 18.99 15.01
C LEU A 323 -1.09 19.71 15.01
N PRO A 324 -2.07 19.25 14.22
CA PRO A 324 -3.38 19.88 14.20
C PRO A 324 -4.09 19.68 15.54
N ILE A 325 -4.16 20.75 16.33
CA ILE A 325 -4.91 20.81 17.58
C ILE A 325 -6.41 20.80 17.22
N PHE A 326 -7.02 19.62 17.16
CA PHE A 326 -8.47 19.50 17.04
C PHE A 326 -9.21 19.76 18.37
N ALA A 327 -8.50 20.20 19.41
CA ALA A 327 -9.03 20.34 20.78
C ALA A 327 -8.76 21.72 21.43
N ALA A 328 -8.74 22.82 20.66
CA ALA A 328 -8.56 24.16 21.23
C ALA A 328 -9.67 25.15 20.80
N GLN A 329 -10.93 24.71 20.81
CA GLN A 329 -12.05 25.66 20.72
C GLN A 329 -12.72 25.99 22.06
N ASP A 330 -12.38 25.29 23.15
CA ASP A 330 -12.98 25.55 24.47
C ASP A 330 -11.94 25.60 25.62
N ALA A 331 -10.86 26.38 25.47
CA ALA A 331 -9.88 26.58 26.54
C ALA A 331 -9.65 28.08 26.83
N ALA A 332 -10.73 28.82 27.04
CA ALA A 332 -10.70 30.06 27.79
C ALA A 332 -10.99 29.76 29.27
N ALA A 333 -10.03 29.14 29.97
CA ALA A 333 -9.82 29.12 31.42
C ALA A 333 -9.24 27.76 31.88
N GLN A 334 -7.93 27.71 32.14
CA GLN A 334 -7.37 27.36 33.45
C GLN A 334 -5.86 27.14 33.35
N GLU A 335 -5.14 27.83 34.23
CA GLU A 335 -3.74 27.62 34.55
C GLU A 335 -3.58 26.28 35.29
N SER A 336 -3.28 25.23 34.53
CA SER A 336 -2.54 24.05 34.98
C SER A 336 -2.07 23.34 33.72
N ALA A 337 -0.76 23.34 33.49
CA ALA A 337 -0.13 22.64 32.38
C ALA A 337 -0.38 21.12 32.53
N GLU A 338 -1.47 20.64 31.95
CA GLU A 338 -1.64 19.22 31.67
C GLU A 338 -0.64 18.82 30.57
N PRO A 339 -0.09 17.59 30.61
CA PRO A 339 0.89 17.17 29.62
C PRO A 339 0.27 17.28 28.23
N ASP A 340 1.04 17.90 27.34
CA ASP A 340 0.77 18.08 25.91
C ASP A 340 0.11 16.81 25.35
N TYR A 341 -1.18 16.87 25.03
CA TYR A 341 -1.94 15.66 24.66
C TYR A 341 -1.34 15.11 23.36
N ASP A 342 -0.74 13.92 23.43
CA ASP A 342 -0.18 13.25 22.27
C ASP A 342 -1.23 13.15 21.16
N VAL A 343 -0.84 13.44 19.91
CA VAL A 343 -1.76 13.22 18.80
C VAL A 343 -1.91 11.72 18.57
N GLY A 344 -3.05 11.21 19.02
CA GLY A 344 -3.49 9.84 18.84
C GLY A 344 -4.17 9.63 17.49
N PHE A 345 -3.79 8.58 16.75
CA PHE A 345 -4.57 8.14 15.59
C PHE A 345 -4.49 6.62 15.41
N PHE A 346 -5.48 6.02 14.75
CA PHE A 346 -5.46 4.59 14.44
C PHE A 346 -4.58 4.29 13.23
N PHE A 347 -3.66 3.33 13.41
CA PHE A 347 -2.85 2.75 12.36
C PHE A 347 -3.18 1.26 12.19
N GLU A 348 -3.28 0.83 10.95
CA GLU A 348 -3.58 -0.56 10.59
C GLU A 348 -2.29 -1.35 10.39
N TYR A 349 -2.20 -2.55 10.96
CA TYR A 349 -1.10 -3.47 10.72
C TYR A 349 -1.63 -4.88 10.51
N GLU A 350 -0.86 -5.71 9.79
CA GLU A 350 -1.29 -7.05 9.40
C GLU A 350 -0.61 -8.13 10.25
N ILE A 351 -1.38 -9.08 10.76
CA ILE A 351 -0.89 -10.33 11.31
C ILE A 351 -1.23 -11.45 10.34
N GLN A 352 -0.20 -12.15 9.85
CA GLN A 352 -0.33 -13.27 8.93
C GLN A 352 0.08 -14.58 9.61
N LEU A 353 -0.81 -15.57 9.58
CA LEU A 353 -0.56 -16.92 10.08
C LEU A 353 -0.58 -17.91 8.91
N MET A 354 0.41 -18.80 8.86
CA MET A 354 0.49 -19.86 7.86
C MET A 354 1.00 -21.16 8.48
N ASP A 355 0.55 -22.28 7.96
CA ASP A 355 1.18 -23.57 8.24
C ASP A 355 2.40 -23.79 7.33
N LYS A 356 3.16 -24.84 7.64
CA LYS A 356 4.38 -25.19 6.91
C LYS A 356 4.12 -25.47 5.43
N ALA A 357 3.06 -26.21 5.10
CA ALA A 357 2.79 -26.58 3.72
C ALA A 357 2.45 -25.35 2.86
N SER A 358 1.61 -24.45 3.37
CA SER A 358 1.30 -23.18 2.67
C SER A 358 2.52 -22.27 2.55
N HIS A 359 3.40 -22.26 3.55
CA HIS A 359 4.65 -21.50 3.49
C HIS A 359 5.59 -22.03 2.41
N ASP A 360 5.83 -23.35 2.37
CA ASP A 360 6.72 -23.99 1.39
C ASP A 360 6.21 -23.80 -0.05
N LEU A 361 4.88 -23.85 -0.24
CA LEU A 361 4.23 -23.50 -1.52
C LEU A 361 4.41 -22.03 -1.90
N SER A 362 4.46 -21.11 -0.94
CA SER A 362 4.69 -19.69 -1.23
C SER A 362 6.13 -19.40 -1.73
N LEU A 363 7.06 -20.31 -1.45
CA LEU A 363 8.47 -20.22 -1.88
C LEU A 363 8.72 -20.83 -3.27
N SER A 364 7.79 -21.61 -3.83
CA SER A 364 8.01 -22.36 -5.08
C SER A 364 6.82 -22.29 -6.05
N GLY A 365 7.09 -22.40 -7.36
CA GLY A 365 6.05 -22.47 -8.40
C GLY A 365 5.47 -21.13 -8.90
N PRO A 366 4.34 -21.15 -9.64
CA PRO A 366 3.68 -19.97 -10.23
C PRO A 366 3.03 -19.03 -9.21
N ALA A 367 2.98 -19.45 -7.94
CA ALA A 367 2.60 -18.65 -6.78
C ALA A 367 3.79 -17.96 -6.09
N SER A 368 5.02 -18.14 -6.59
CA SER A 368 6.22 -17.56 -5.99
C SER A 368 6.16 -16.04 -5.90
N HIS A 369 6.82 -15.49 -4.88
CA HIS A 369 6.92 -14.06 -4.64
C HIS A 369 7.47 -13.28 -5.86
N GLU A 370 8.38 -13.88 -6.64
CA GLU A 370 8.93 -13.26 -7.86
C GLU A 370 7.90 -13.16 -8.99
N ALA A 371 7.15 -14.24 -9.27
CA ALA A 371 6.09 -14.23 -10.26
C ALA A 371 4.98 -13.24 -9.87
N TYR A 372 4.64 -13.18 -8.57
CA TYR A 372 3.72 -12.18 -8.03
C TYR A 372 4.22 -10.75 -8.30
N LYS A 373 5.48 -10.44 -7.94
CA LYS A 373 6.07 -9.11 -8.16
C LYS A 373 6.11 -8.73 -9.64
N ARG A 374 6.38 -9.69 -10.54
CA ARG A 374 6.35 -9.46 -11.99
C ARG A 374 4.96 -9.03 -12.48
N ARG A 375 3.90 -9.72 -12.05
CA ARG A 375 2.51 -9.33 -12.37
C ARG A 375 2.16 -7.92 -11.88
N GLN A 376 2.67 -7.54 -10.70
CA GLN A 376 2.48 -6.18 -10.18
C GLN A 376 3.15 -5.12 -11.06
N VAL A 377 4.40 -5.39 -11.50
CA VAL A 377 5.14 -4.51 -12.41
C VAL A 377 4.42 -4.36 -13.74
N GLU A 378 3.96 -5.45 -14.34
CA GLU A 378 3.26 -5.41 -15.63
C GLU A 378 1.96 -4.61 -15.55
N THR A 379 1.20 -4.77 -14.46
CA THR A 379 -0.05 -4.04 -14.24
C THR A 379 0.21 -2.54 -14.08
N ALA A 380 1.20 -2.17 -13.24
CA ALA A 380 1.59 -0.77 -13.07
C ALA A 380 2.15 -0.16 -14.36
N ARG A 381 2.98 -0.91 -15.10
CA ARG A 381 3.54 -0.51 -16.40
C ARG A 381 2.44 -0.20 -17.40
N LEU A 382 1.44 -1.07 -17.52
CA LEU A 382 0.31 -0.88 -18.43
C LEU A 382 -0.51 0.36 -18.09
N ARG A 383 -0.76 0.62 -16.80
CA ARG A 383 -1.55 1.79 -16.36
C ARG A 383 -0.80 3.11 -16.53
N VAL A 384 0.48 3.12 -16.16
CA VAL A 384 1.31 4.33 -16.24
C VAL A 384 1.59 4.71 -17.68
N LEU A 385 2.16 3.78 -18.45
CA LEU A 385 2.53 4.05 -19.85
C LEU A 385 1.29 4.12 -20.75
N GLY A 386 0.26 3.32 -20.46
CA GLY A 386 -0.93 3.24 -21.29
C GLY A 386 -0.69 2.45 -22.58
N ARG A 387 -1.77 1.95 -23.19
CA ARG A 387 -1.69 1.10 -24.39
C ARG A 387 -1.09 1.83 -25.60
N GLU A 388 -1.34 3.13 -25.73
CA GLU A 388 -0.83 3.94 -26.85
C GLU A 388 0.70 4.04 -26.80
N LEU A 389 1.27 4.39 -25.65
CA LEU A 389 2.72 4.53 -25.51
C LEU A 389 3.43 3.19 -25.65
N LEU A 390 2.85 2.12 -25.11
CA LEU A 390 3.41 0.78 -25.24
C LEU A 390 3.53 0.37 -26.72
N ARG A 391 2.47 0.55 -27.51
CA ARG A 391 2.52 0.26 -28.96
C ARG A 391 3.57 1.13 -29.67
N TRP A 392 3.59 2.43 -29.37
CA TRP A 392 4.56 3.35 -29.94
C TRP A 392 6.01 2.93 -29.62
N MET A 393 6.27 2.49 -28.38
CA MET A 393 7.57 1.99 -27.95
C MET A 393 7.96 0.71 -28.69
N ASP A 394 7.03 -0.22 -28.91
CA ASP A 394 7.30 -1.46 -29.63
C ASP A 394 7.71 -1.19 -31.09
N GLU A 395 7.02 -0.24 -31.75
CA GLU A 395 7.34 0.20 -33.12
C GLU A 395 8.72 0.88 -33.24
N HIS A 396 9.12 1.66 -32.23
CA HIS A 396 10.37 2.44 -32.25
C HIS A 396 11.56 1.71 -31.61
N SER A 397 11.33 0.67 -30.81
CA SER A 397 12.39 -0.21 -30.29
C SER A 397 12.92 -1.15 -31.38
N ALA A 398 12.04 -1.63 -32.28
CA ALA A 398 12.43 -2.47 -33.42
C ALA A 398 13.30 -1.71 -34.44
N ALA A 399 13.11 -0.40 -34.57
CA ALA A 399 13.88 0.46 -35.48
C ALA A 399 15.27 0.86 -34.94
N ALA A 400 15.52 0.69 -33.63
CA ALA A 400 16.80 1.05 -33.00
C ALA A 400 17.82 -0.13 -32.95
N VAL A 401 17.38 -1.35 -33.28
CA VAL A 401 18.20 -2.58 -33.30
C VAL A 401 18.57 -3.01 -34.73
N ALA A 402 17.96 -2.38 -35.75
CA ALA A 402 18.34 -2.48 -37.16
C ALA A 402 19.27 -1.32 -37.55
#